data_AF-A0A953RP85-F1
#
_entry.id   AF-A0A953RP85-F1
#
_cell.length_a   1.000
_cell.length_b   1.000
_cell.length_c   1.000
_cell.angle_alpha   90.00
_cell.angle_beta   90.00
_cell.angle_gamma   90.00
#
_symmetry.space_group_name_H-M   'P 1'
#
loop_
_entity.id
_entity.type
_entity.pdbx_description
1 polymer ?
#
loop_
_entity_poly.entity_id
_entity_poly.type
_entity_poly.pdbx_seq_one_letter_code
_entity_poly.pdbx_strand_id
1 'polypeptide(L)'
;MTLDEIVSDYIREYRDHARKEMRFFEIQRSPSKAIRKAALCELPSGKRHPHQRRIPRALLEQVEARLQGICRKLAGASSFDELHRAMEDEVGSLKGIGALTVYDIAQRIGAYFRKIPDRVYLHAGTRIGAWVFKIGGDSFDP
;
A
#
# COMPACT_ATOMS: atom_id res chain seq x y z
N MET A 1 -8.57 -28.98 -2.88
CA MET A 1 -8.15 -27.57 -2.84
C MET A 1 -8.78 -26.83 -4.02
N THR A 2 -10.00 -26.34 -3.81
CA THR A 2 -10.71 -25.40 -4.70
C THR A 2 -10.33 -23.97 -4.33
N LEU A 3 -10.73 -22.99 -5.16
CA LEU A 3 -10.56 -21.57 -4.82
C LEU A 3 -11.31 -21.20 -3.53
N ASP A 4 -12.52 -21.73 -3.33
CA ASP A 4 -13.33 -21.46 -2.14
C ASP A 4 -12.68 -22.01 -0.87
N GLU A 5 -12.01 -23.17 -0.96
CA GLU A 5 -11.26 -23.75 0.15
C GLU A 5 -10.06 -22.86 0.53
N ILE A 6 -9.33 -22.33 -0.45
CA ILE A 6 -8.21 -21.40 -0.24
C ILE A 6 -8.70 -20.10 0.39
N VAL A 7 -9.80 -19.54 -0.13
CA VAL A 7 -10.40 -18.31 0.41
C VAL A 7 -10.86 -18.53 1.84
N SER A 8 -11.54 -19.65 2.12
CA SER A 8 -12.02 -19.98 3.46
C SER A 8 -10.89 -20.14 4.46
N ASP A 9 -9.79 -20.80 4.06
CA ASP A 9 -8.58 -20.92 4.88
C ASP A 9 -7.94 -19.55 5.15
N TYR A 10 -7.80 -18.71 4.12
CA TYR A 10 -7.29 -17.35 4.29
C TYR A 10 -8.14 -16.51 5.27
N ILE A 11 -9.47 -16.61 5.14
CA ILE A 11 -10.42 -15.90 5.98
C ILE A 11 -10.28 -16.33 7.44
N ARG A 12 -10.13 -17.62 7.68
CA ARG A 12 -10.00 -18.18 9.03
C ARG A 12 -8.68 -17.81 9.69
N GLU A 13 -7.57 -17.94 8.96
CA GLU A 13 -6.23 -17.85 9.56
C GLU A 13 -5.60 -16.45 9.51
N TYR A 14 -5.90 -15.65 8.47
CA TYR A 14 -5.11 -14.44 8.17
C TYR A 14 -5.91 -13.13 8.17
N ARG A 15 -7.21 -13.16 7.84
CA ARG A 15 -8.02 -11.94 7.65
C ARG A 15 -8.01 -11.01 8.88
N ASP A 16 -8.14 -11.56 10.07
CA ASP A 16 -8.20 -10.75 11.30
C ASP A 16 -6.87 -10.07 11.60
N HIS A 17 -5.75 -10.75 11.34
CA HIS A 17 -4.42 -10.15 11.45
C HIS A 17 -4.23 -9.03 10.42
N ALA A 18 -4.61 -9.28 9.16
CA ALA A 18 -4.54 -8.27 8.10
C ALA A 18 -5.39 -7.03 8.43
N ARG A 19 -6.60 -7.23 8.96
CA ARG A 19 -7.48 -6.14 9.41
C ARG A 19 -6.91 -5.36 10.59
N LYS A 20 -6.35 -6.04 11.60
CA LYS A 20 -5.69 -5.38 12.75
C LYS A 20 -4.48 -4.55 12.31
N GLU A 21 -3.70 -5.08 11.36
CA GLU A 21 -2.59 -4.33 10.76
C GLU A 21 -3.09 -3.08 10.04
N MET A 22 -4.13 -3.19 9.22
CA MET A 22 -4.65 -2.02 8.50
C MET A 22 -5.30 -0.99 9.44
N ARG A 23 -5.99 -1.47 10.48
CA ARG A 23 -6.60 -0.63 11.52
C ARG A 23 -5.58 0.26 12.21
N PHE A 24 -4.34 -0.22 12.37
CA PHE A 24 -3.26 0.60 12.92
C PHE A 24 -3.05 1.85 12.07
N PHE A 25 -3.01 1.78 10.75
CA PHE A 25 -2.85 2.96 9.90
C PHE A 25 -4.12 3.84 9.85
N GLU A 26 -5.29 3.22 9.93
CA GLU A 26 -6.58 3.92 9.91
C GLU A 26 -6.77 4.89 11.11
N ILE A 27 -6.36 4.48 12.33
CA ILE A 27 -6.68 5.22 13.57
C ILE A 27 -5.62 6.23 13.99
N GLN A 28 -4.78 6.70 13.07
CA GLN A 28 -3.71 7.63 13.40
C GLN A 28 -4.26 8.99 13.84
N ARG A 29 -3.50 9.68 14.71
CA ARG A 29 -3.96 10.94 15.32
C ARG A 29 -4.06 12.10 14.33
N SER A 30 -3.38 12.01 13.19
CA SER A 30 -3.38 13.05 12.16
C SER A 30 -2.95 12.50 10.80
N PRO A 31 -3.25 13.20 9.69
CA PRO A 31 -2.79 12.83 8.36
C PRO A 31 -1.26 12.70 8.30
N SER A 32 -0.55 13.63 8.93
CA SER A 32 0.92 13.62 8.97
C SER A 32 1.47 12.38 9.68
N LYS A 33 0.84 11.92 10.78
CA LYS A 33 1.24 10.68 11.45
C LYS A 33 0.92 9.43 10.62
N ALA A 34 -0.22 9.41 9.92
CA ALA A 34 -0.57 8.33 9.00
C ALA A 34 0.47 8.20 7.88
N ILE A 35 0.78 9.31 7.20
CA ILE A 35 1.79 9.36 6.13
C ILE A 35 3.14 8.90 6.66
N ARG A 36 3.59 9.42 7.80
CA ARG A 36 4.88 9.03 8.39
C ARG A 36 4.97 7.54 8.67
N LYS A 37 3.96 6.96 9.32
CA LYS A 37 3.99 5.53 9.68
C LYS A 37 3.91 4.63 8.45
N ALA A 38 3.09 5.00 7.47
CA ALA A 38 2.97 4.28 6.22
C ALA A 38 4.30 4.32 5.43
N ALA A 39 4.87 5.51 5.24
CA ALA A 39 6.11 5.71 4.47
C ALA A 39 7.33 5.02 5.12
N LEU A 40 7.41 5.03 6.46
CA LEU A 40 8.48 4.34 7.18
C LEU A 40 8.25 2.83 7.33
N CYS A 41 7.12 2.32 6.81
CA CYS A 41 6.71 0.93 6.89
C CYS A 41 6.71 0.42 8.35
N GLU A 42 6.18 1.23 9.27
CA GLU A 42 6.12 0.91 10.70
C GLU A 42 4.96 -0.05 11.01
N LEU A 43 5.23 -1.06 11.82
CA LEU A 43 4.25 -1.94 12.45
C LEU A 43 3.69 -1.30 13.73
N PRO A 44 2.59 -1.84 14.30
CA PRO A 44 2.10 -1.45 15.62
C PRO A 44 3.16 -1.51 16.73
N SER A 45 4.13 -2.43 16.60
CA SER A 45 5.27 -2.57 17.52
C SER A 45 6.34 -1.48 17.36
N GLY A 46 6.20 -0.57 16.39
CA GLY A 46 7.23 0.42 16.01
C GLY A 46 8.38 -0.16 15.16
N LYS A 47 8.42 -1.48 14.97
CA LYS A 47 9.40 -2.13 14.09
C LYS A 47 9.03 -1.91 12.62
N ARG A 48 10.00 -2.02 11.72
CA ARG A 48 9.73 -2.01 10.27
C ARG A 48 9.19 -3.36 9.78
N HIS A 49 8.25 -3.33 8.83
CA HIS A 49 7.80 -4.50 8.08
C HIS A 49 8.99 -5.32 7.55
N PRO A 50 9.06 -6.65 7.80
CA PRO A 50 10.20 -7.48 7.41
C PRO A 50 10.61 -7.37 5.95
N HIS A 51 9.63 -7.38 5.04
CA HIS A 51 9.87 -7.31 3.59
C HIS A 51 10.38 -5.95 3.11
N GLN A 52 10.21 -4.88 3.91
CA GLN A 52 10.71 -3.53 3.60
C GLN A 52 12.03 -3.20 4.32
N ARG A 53 12.63 -4.15 5.07
CA ARG A 53 13.89 -3.90 5.82
C ARG A 53 15.10 -3.63 4.93
N ARG A 54 15.08 -4.13 3.69
CA ARG A 54 16.16 -3.92 2.72
C ARG A 54 16.18 -2.49 2.15
N ILE A 55 15.10 -1.72 2.31
CA ILE A 55 15.07 -0.32 1.85
C ILE A 55 15.81 0.55 2.87
N PRO A 56 16.82 1.35 2.45
CA PRO A 56 17.52 2.26 3.33
C PRO A 56 16.56 3.21 4.05
N ARG A 57 16.80 3.45 5.35
CA ARG A 57 15.95 4.34 6.14
C ARG A 57 15.88 5.76 5.56
N ALA A 58 17.01 6.30 5.12
CA ALA A 58 17.06 7.63 4.52
C ALA A 58 16.18 7.75 3.27
N LEU A 59 16.06 6.67 2.48
CA LEU A 59 15.18 6.65 1.32
C LEU A 59 13.70 6.66 1.74
N LEU A 60 13.32 5.93 2.79
CA LEU A 60 11.96 5.99 3.33
C LEU A 60 11.62 7.35 3.96
N GLU A 61 12.60 8.00 4.59
CA GLU A 61 12.44 9.37 5.10
C GLU A 61 12.30 10.38 3.96
N GLN A 62 12.97 10.16 2.83
CA GLN A 62 12.75 10.95 1.61
C GLN A 62 11.35 10.75 1.04
N VAL A 63 10.85 9.51 0.99
CA VAL A 63 9.46 9.19 0.61
C VAL A 63 8.49 9.90 1.55
N GLU A 64 8.71 9.84 2.85
CA GLU A 64 7.88 10.51 3.85
C GLU A 64 7.79 12.01 3.59
N ALA A 65 8.94 12.70 3.45
CA ALA A 65 8.99 14.14 3.21
C ALA A 65 8.23 14.55 1.94
N ARG A 66 8.36 13.79 0.85
CA ARG A 66 7.64 14.03 -0.41
C ARG A 66 6.13 13.89 -0.24
N LEU A 67 5.69 12.82 0.41
CA LEU A 67 4.26 12.56 0.64
C LEU A 67 3.63 13.58 1.60
N GLN A 68 4.38 14.09 2.59
CA GLN A 68 3.92 15.22 3.41
C GLN A 68 3.68 16.46 2.54
N GLY A 69 4.58 16.73 1.58
CA GLY A 69 4.48 17.84 0.63
C GLY A 69 3.19 17.81 -0.20
N ILE A 70 2.70 16.61 -0.53
CA ILE A 70 1.45 16.41 -1.29
C ILE A 70 0.26 15.98 -0.43
N CYS A 71 0.31 16.12 0.91
CA CYS A 71 -0.72 15.63 1.83
C CYS A 71 -2.14 16.09 1.46
N ARG A 72 -2.31 17.35 1.00
CA ARG A 72 -3.62 17.86 0.57
C ARG A 72 -4.15 17.16 -0.68
N LYS A 73 -3.27 16.85 -1.63
CA LYS A 73 -3.62 16.08 -2.85
C LYS A 73 -4.05 14.66 -2.49
N LEU A 74 -3.32 14.00 -1.58
CA LEU A 74 -3.66 12.66 -1.10
C LEU A 74 -5.01 12.64 -0.36
N ALA A 75 -5.26 13.61 0.50
CA ALA A 75 -6.53 13.73 1.23
C ALA A 75 -7.72 14.06 0.32
N GLY A 76 -7.47 14.84 -0.74
CA GLY A 76 -8.49 15.26 -1.71
C GLY A 76 -8.80 14.23 -2.80
N ALA A 77 -8.06 13.12 -2.89
CA ALA A 77 -8.32 12.06 -3.86
C ALA A 77 -9.73 11.49 -3.68
N SER A 78 -10.45 11.27 -4.77
CA SER A 78 -11.83 10.75 -4.76
C SER A 78 -11.85 9.24 -4.54
N SER A 79 -10.85 8.54 -5.08
CA SER A 79 -10.72 7.07 -5.07
C SER A 79 -9.35 6.62 -4.59
N PHE A 80 -9.19 5.31 -4.38
CA PHE A 80 -7.87 4.72 -4.14
C PHE A 80 -6.97 4.83 -5.37
N ASP A 81 -7.53 4.72 -6.57
CA ASP A 81 -6.78 4.85 -7.83
C ASP A 81 -6.14 6.23 -7.99
N GLU A 82 -6.88 7.30 -7.70
CA GLU A 82 -6.35 8.67 -7.71
C GLU A 82 -5.26 8.87 -6.64
N LEU A 83 -5.44 8.30 -5.45
CA LEU A 83 -4.44 8.34 -4.38
C LEU A 83 -3.17 7.59 -4.80
N HIS A 84 -3.31 6.40 -5.37
CA HIS A 84 -2.21 5.56 -5.84
C HIS A 84 -1.44 6.24 -6.97
N ARG A 85 -2.12 6.83 -7.96
CA ARG A 85 -1.47 7.61 -9.04
C ARG A 85 -0.72 8.82 -8.50
N ALA A 86 -1.34 9.58 -7.59
CA ALA A 86 -0.68 10.73 -6.98
C ALA A 86 0.61 10.33 -6.23
N MET A 87 0.66 9.12 -5.67
CA MET A 87 1.85 8.57 -5.06
C MET A 87 2.89 8.08 -6.07
N GLU A 88 2.47 7.35 -7.11
CA GLU A 88 3.36 6.87 -8.17
C GLU A 88 4.06 8.06 -8.85
N ASP A 89 3.33 9.13 -9.17
CA ASP A 89 3.87 10.37 -9.73
C ASP A 89 4.94 11.00 -8.83
N GLU A 90 4.75 10.94 -7.50
CA GLU A 90 5.59 11.64 -6.53
C GLU A 90 6.84 10.86 -6.14
N VAL A 91 6.72 9.53 -5.99
CA VAL A 91 7.80 8.68 -5.44
C VAL A 91 8.16 7.47 -6.30
N GLY A 92 7.38 7.13 -7.34
CA GLY A 92 7.63 5.97 -8.20
C GLY A 92 8.94 6.05 -8.98
N SER A 93 9.43 7.26 -9.26
CA SER A 93 10.72 7.47 -9.92
C SER A 93 11.95 7.36 -8.98
N LEU A 94 11.75 7.18 -7.67
CA LEU A 94 12.86 7.06 -6.73
C LEU A 94 13.51 5.68 -6.85
N LYS A 95 14.80 5.67 -7.23
CA LYS A 95 15.58 4.43 -7.32
C LYS A 95 15.57 3.69 -5.98
N GLY A 96 15.09 2.45 -6.01
CA GLY A 96 14.96 1.60 -4.81
C GLY A 96 13.55 1.56 -4.21
N ILE A 97 12.62 2.36 -4.73
CA ILE A 97 11.18 2.26 -4.46
C ILE A 97 10.53 1.60 -5.68
N GLY A 98 10.04 0.38 -5.52
CA GLY A 98 9.34 -0.34 -6.59
C GLY A 98 7.82 -0.25 -6.45
N ALA A 99 7.09 -0.61 -7.52
CA ALA A 99 5.63 -0.57 -7.57
C ALA A 99 4.92 -1.28 -6.38
N LEU A 100 5.49 -2.38 -5.85
CA LEU A 100 4.94 -3.04 -4.66
C LEU A 100 5.05 -2.15 -3.42
N THR A 101 6.19 -1.47 -3.23
CA THR A 101 6.37 -0.54 -2.11
C THR A 101 5.43 0.67 -2.25
N VAL A 102 5.24 1.19 -3.46
CA VAL A 102 4.27 2.27 -3.71
C VAL A 102 2.86 1.83 -3.34
N TYR A 103 2.43 0.66 -3.85
CA TYR A 103 1.12 0.10 -3.54
C TYR A 103 0.93 -0.14 -2.04
N ASP A 104 1.89 -0.76 -1.37
CA ASP A 104 1.84 -1.03 0.08
C ASP A 104 1.67 0.26 0.89
N ILE A 105 2.42 1.32 0.56
CA ILE A 105 2.33 2.61 1.25
C ILE A 105 0.98 3.27 0.92
N ALA A 106 0.54 3.22 -0.34
CA ALA A 106 -0.75 3.75 -0.78
C ALA A 106 -1.90 3.10 -0.05
N GLN A 107 -1.89 1.77 0.10
CA GLN A 107 -2.92 1.03 0.82
C GLN A 107 -3.00 1.47 2.29
N ARG A 108 -1.84 1.64 2.95
CA ARG A 108 -1.76 2.10 4.34
C ARG A 108 -2.25 3.55 4.51
N ILE A 109 -1.89 4.45 3.61
CA ILE A 109 -2.38 5.84 3.62
C ILE A 109 -3.88 5.88 3.28
N GLY A 110 -4.32 5.09 2.30
CA GLY A 110 -5.70 4.93 1.90
C GLY A 110 -6.59 4.47 3.05
N ALA A 111 -6.10 3.59 3.92
CA ALA A 111 -6.81 3.21 5.15
C ALA A 111 -7.21 4.42 6.00
N TYR A 112 -6.28 5.36 6.19
CA TYR A 112 -6.54 6.59 6.95
C TYR A 112 -7.55 7.51 6.25
N PHE A 113 -7.41 7.71 4.94
CA PHE A 113 -8.33 8.56 4.16
C PHE A 113 -9.61 7.85 3.70
N ARG A 114 -9.84 6.60 4.14
CA ARG A 114 -10.96 5.74 3.73
C ARG A 114 -11.05 5.57 2.21
N LYS A 115 -9.89 5.45 1.57
CA LYS A 115 -9.73 5.12 0.15
C LYS A 115 -9.23 3.68 0.08
N ILE A 116 -10.15 2.74 -0.08
CA ILE A 116 -9.83 1.32 -0.17
C ILE A 116 -9.70 0.90 -1.64
N PRO A 117 -8.78 -0.01 -1.98
CA PRO A 117 -8.69 -0.57 -3.33
C PRO A 117 -10.00 -1.27 -3.70
N ASP A 118 -10.51 -0.96 -4.88
CA ASP A 118 -11.69 -1.58 -5.52
C ASP A 118 -11.32 -2.42 -6.75
N ARG A 119 -10.03 -2.42 -7.12
CA ARG A 119 -9.44 -3.15 -8.25
C ARG A 119 -8.27 -3.99 -7.78
N VAL A 120 -7.87 -4.95 -8.60
CA VAL A 120 -6.62 -5.69 -8.40
C VAL A 120 -5.48 -4.93 -9.08
N TYR A 121 -4.54 -4.43 -8.29
CA TYR A 121 -3.38 -3.66 -8.77
C TYR A 121 -2.20 -4.58 -9.12
N LEU A 122 -1.65 -4.39 -10.32
CA LEU A 122 -0.61 -5.23 -10.89
C LEU A 122 0.78 -4.67 -10.59
N HIS A 123 1.31 -5.00 -9.41
CA HIS A 123 2.74 -4.79 -9.09
C HIS A 123 3.61 -5.98 -9.57
N ALA A 124 4.93 -5.91 -9.41
CA ALA A 124 5.89 -6.85 -10.02
C ALA A 124 5.52 -8.35 -9.86
N GLY A 125 5.14 -8.80 -8.66
CA GLY A 125 4.69 -10.17 -8.43
C GLY A 125 3.35 -10.51 -9.12
N THR A 126 2.32 -9.70 -8.91
CA THR A 126 0.97 -9.92 -9.46
C THR A 126 0.96 -9.84 -10.99
N ARG A 127 1.82 -9.00 -11.58
CA ARG A 127 1.96 -8.85 -13.04
C ARG A 127 2.41 -10.14 -13.72
N ILE A 128 3.30 -10.92 -13.10
CA ILE A 128 3.76 -12.21 -13.64
C ILE A 128 2.58 -13.20 -13.70
N GLY A 129 1.79 -13.27 -12.63
CA GLY A 129 0.59 -14.11 -12.60
C GLY A 129 -0.44 -13.66 -13.62
N ALA A 130 -0.78 -12.37 -13.65
CA ALA A 130 -1.73 -11.78 -14.59
C ALA A 130 -1.34 -12.02 -16.05
N TRP A 131 -0.05 -11.97 -16.37
CA TRP A 131 0.46 -12.23 -17.71
C TRP A 131 0.14 -13.65 -18.21
N VAL A 132 0.21 -14.66 -17.33
CA VAL A 132 -0.18 -16.05 -17.66
C VAL A 132 -1.65 -16.12 -18.08
N PHE A 133 -2.49 -15.26 -17.50
CA PHE A 133 -3.91 -15.14 -17.83
C PHE A 133 -4.21 -14.10 -18.93
N LYS A 134 -3.18 -13.55 -19.59
CA LYS A 134 -3.29 -12.50 -20.62
C LYS A 134 -3.96 -11.22 -20.12
N ILE A 135 -3.86 -10.95 -18.82
CA ILE A 135 -4.33 -9.71 -18.19
C ILE A 135 -3.17 -8.71 -18.18
N GLY A 136 -3.41 -7.50 -18.69
CA GLY A 136 -2.43 -6.41 -18.78
C GLY A 136 -2.90 -5.11 -18.13
N GLY A 137 -2.05 -4.08 -18.14
CA GLY A 137 -2.31 -2.78 -17.52
C GLY A 137 -1.75 -2.64 -16.10
N ASP A 138 -2.19 -1.59 -15.40
CA ASP A 138 -1.76 -1.30 -14.01
C ASP A 138 -2.72 -1.87 -12.97
N SER A 139 -3.99 -2.09 -13.34
CA SER A 139 -5.00 -2.74 -12.51
C SER A 139 -6.14 -3.31 -13.38
N PHE A 140 -6.92 -4.24 -12.82
CA PHE A 140 -8.10 -4.82 -13.47
C PHE A 140 -9.27 -5.02 -12.48
N ASP A 141 -10.48 -5.14 -13.03
CA ASP A 141 -11.71 -5.48 -12.28
C ASP A 141 -11.80 -7.02 -12.16
N PRO A 142 -11.76 -7.59 -10.94
CA PRO A 142 -11.64 -9.03 -10.71
C PRO A 142 -12.86 -9.88 -11.08
#